data_AF-A0A258TMU4-F1
#
_entry.id   AF-A0A258TMU4-F1
#
_cell.length_a   1.000
_cell.length_b   1.000
_cell.length_c   1.000
_cell.angle_alpha   90.00
_cell.angle_beta   90.00
_cell.angle_gamma   90.00
#
_symmetry.space_group_name_H-M   'P 1'
#
loop_
_entity.id
_entity.type
_entity.pdbx_description
1 polymer ?
#
loop_
_entity_poly.entity_id
_entity_poly.type
_entity_poly.pdbx_seq_one_letter_code
_entity_poly.pdbx_strand_id
1 'polypeptide(L)'
;MSQCNENDQKSEYVGKIILWVGVGLSLMLVAVMTFAAGEPTGHAAARWNPLHFKPAIELAEDKECLVCHAEVLKPSVRAQSPAGVRADQSLAWYQTLEVYSGNQDTFHRRHLVGELAKKLMNLRCNTCHQGHDPRDEAPGTSATTQATAYTLRKQVDPKTCLMCHGQFNHEVMGLPGPWAQHGETFGNNCLMCHEGIRTSRHNVNFLKPKAIEAAGRESADHCYGCHGGRAWYRIPFPYPRHAWDGMDKDVPDWAKNRPTASDPRFLLDVWIPPSVVPAAATPASTVSPAIPATSAPAAKTSSKAKPKSRPAVARKARKSSYVRIQTSKGSQHVSQI
;
A
#
# COMPACT_ATOMS: atom_id res chain seq x y z
N MET A 1 80.64 -6.01 11.97
CA MET A 1 79.81 -4.79 11.87
C MET A 1 79.00 -4.65 10.57
N SER A 2 78.85 -5.70 9.73
CA SER A 2 78.19 -5.58 8.40
C SER A 2 76.87 -6.34 8.23
N GLN A 3 76.38 -7.08 9.23
CA GLN A 3 75.16 -7.92 9.11
C GLN A 3 73.90 -7.31 9.73
N CYS A 4 73.99 -6.19 10.45
CA CYS A 4 72.82 -5.57 11.09
C CYS A 4 72.00 -4.65 10.15
N ASN A 5 72.47 -4.37 8.94
CA ASN A 5 71.84 -3.38 8.04
C ASN A 5 70.92 -4.02 6.98
N GLU A 6 71.06 -5.33 6.72
CA GLU A 6 70.33 -6.00 5.64
C GLU A 6 68.91 -6.44 6.04
N ASN A 7 68.66 -6.64 7.34
CA ASN A 7 67.35 -7.03 7.85
C ASN A 7 66.39 -5.84 7.98
N ASP A 8 66.89 -4.64 8.22
CA ASP A 8 66.06 -3.41 8.28
C ASP A 8 65.57 -2.99 6.89
N GLN A 9 66.40 -3.10 5.85
CA GLN A 9 65.97 -2.83 4.48
C GLN A 9 64.87 -3.79 3.99
N LYS A 10 64.93 -5.06 4.40
CA LYS A 10 63.92 -6.07 4.03
C LYS A 10 62.58 -5.80 4.70
N SER A 11 62.58 -5.35 5.96
CA SER A 11 61.35 -5.04 6.70
C SER A 11 60.62 -3.83 6.11
N GLU A 12 61.36 -2.80 5.70
CA GLU A 12 60.81 -1.59 5.10
C GLU A 12 60.23 -1.85 3.69
N TYR A 13 60.89 -2.70 2.91
CA TYR A 13 60.40 -3.11 1.58
C TYR A 13 59.11 -3.95 1.67
N VAL A 14 59.04 -4.88 2.60
CA VAL A 14 57.85 -5.72 2.81
C VAL A 14 56.67 -4.87 3.30
N GLY A 15 56.89 -3.92 4.21
CA GLY A 15 55.86 -2.98 4.67
C GLY A 15 55.30 -2.10 3.55
N LYS A 16 56.17 -1.59 2.66
CA LYS A 16 55.75 -0.82 1.48
C LYS A 16 54.94 -1.66 0.50
N ILE A 17 55.34 -2.90 0.22
CA ILE A 17 54.60 -3.80 -0.69
C ILE A 17 53.20 -4.10 -0.14
N ILE A 18 53.07 -4.38 1.16
CA ILE A 18 51.76 -4.66 1.80
C ILE A 18 50.85 -3.42 1.71
N LEU A 19 51.39 -2.21 1.92
CA LEU A 19 50.64 -0.97 1.81
C LEU A 19 50.14 -0.74 0.37
N TRP A 20 50.99 -0.93 -0.64
CA TRP A 20 50.64 -0.74 -2.04
C TRP A 20 49.62 -1.78 -2.54
N VAL A 21 49.73 -3.04 -2.10
CA VAL A 21 48.74 -4.08 -2.40
C VAL A 21 47.40 -3.78 -1.73
N GLY A 22 47.39 -3.33 -0.47
CA GLY A 22 46.17 -2.97 0.25
C GLY A 22 45.43 -1.77 -0.36
N VAL A 23 46.18 -0.75 -0.80
CA VAL A 23 45.62 0.42 -1.52
C VAL A 23 45.11 0.01 -2.90
N GLY A 24 45.87 -0.81 -3.63
CA GLY A 24 45.45 -1.32 -4.94
C GLY A 24 44.17 -2.16 -4.86
N LEU A 25 44.06 -3.04 -3.86
CA LEU A 25 42.87 -3.87 -3.64
C LEU A 25 41.65 -3.02 -3.25
N SER A 26 41.87 -1.99 -2.44
CA SER A 26 40.82 -1.06 -2.00
C SER A 26 40.33 -0.18 -3.15
N LEU A 27 41.22 0.31 -4.02
CA LEU A 27 40.86 1.04 -5.23
C LEU A 27 40.14 0.17 -6.26
N MET A 28 40.55 -1.10 -6.41
CA MET A 28 39.82 -2.10 -7.21
C MET A 28 38.41 -2.34 -6.65
N LEU A 29 38.25 -2.46 -5.33
CA LEU A 29 36.95 -2.66 -4.69
C LEU A 29 36.01 -1.45 -4.91
N VAL A 30 36.56 -0.24 -4.80
CA VAL A 30 35.81 1.00 -5.08
C VAL A 30 35.44 1.09 -6.56
N ALA A 31 36.35 0.73 -7.48
CA ALA A 31 36.07 0.71 -8.90
C ALA A 31 34.94 -0.27 -9.25
N VAL A 32 34.99 -1.50 -8.71
CA VAL A 32 33.93 -2.51 -8.89
C VAL A 32 32.57 -2.01 -8.35
N MET A 33 32.57 -1.31 -7.20
CA MET A 33 31.36 -0.71 -6.64
C MET A 33 30.81 0.44 -7.52
N THR A 34 31.68 1.23 -8.15
CA THR A 34 31.26 2.32 -9.06
C THR A 34 30.74 1.82 -10.41
N PHE A 35 31.23 0.69 -10.93
CA PHE A 35 30.71 0.10 -12.18
C PHE A 35 29.41 -0.71 -11.98
N ALA A 36 29.09 -1.10 -10.75
CA ALA A 36 27.83 -1.78 -10.42
C ALA A 36 26.62 -0.83 -10.26
N ALA A 37 26.85 0.47 -10.17
CA ALA A 37 25.79 1.47 -10.18
C ALA A 37 25.31 1.67 -11.63
N GLY A 38 24.31 0.87 -12.04
CA GLY A 38 23.68 1.02 -13.36
C GLY A 38 23.21 2.47 -13.59
N GLU A 39 23.31 2.93 -14.85
CA GLU A 39 22.80 4.25 -15.24
C GLU A 39 21.35 4.44 -14.75
N PRO A 40 20.97 5.66 -14.30
CA PRO A 40 19.60 5.94 -13.96
C PRO A 40 18.73 5.66 -15.18
N THR A 41 17.93 4.60 -15.10
CA THR A 41 17.00 4.23 -16.15
C THR A 41 16.15 5.45 -16.48
N GLY A 42 16.18 5.90 -17.74
CA GLY A 42 15.32 6.99 -18.18
C GLY A 42 13.87 6.71 -17.79
N HIS A 43 13.08 7.75 -17.48
CA HIS A 43 11.71 7.60 -16.97
C HIS A 43 10.84 6.61 -17.77
N ALA A 44 11.01 6.55 -19.09
CA ALA A 44 10.33 5.58 -19.94
C ALA A 44 10.72 4.13 -19.63
N ALA A 45 12.02 3.84 -19.48
CA ALA A 45 12.50 2.50 -19.12
C ALA A 45 12.04 2.09 -17.71
N ALA A 46 12.06 3.03 -16.75
CA ALA A 46 11.53 2.78 -15.40
C ALA A 46 10.02 2.49 -15.43
N ARG A 47 9.25 3.29 -16.16
CA ARG A 47 7.78 3.12 -16.29
C ARG A 47 7.41 1.74 -16.84
N TRP A 48 8.16 1.24 -17.83
CA TRP A 48 7.89 -0.03 -18.49
C TRP A 48 8.74 -1.19 -17.96
N ASN A 49 9.32 -1.05 -16.76
CA ASN A 49 10.04 -2.15 -16.12
C ASN A 49 9.10 -3.37 -15.97
N PRO A 50 9.51 -4.59 -16.38
CA PRO A 50 8.70 -5.81 -16.26
C PRO A 50 8.14 -6.07 -14.85
N LEU A 51 8.83 -5.62 -13.80
CA LEU A 51 8.40 -5.75 -12.40
C LEU A 51 7.07 -5.04 -12.10
N HIS A 52 6.61 -4.11 -12.95
CA HIS A 52 5.33 -3.43 -12.80
C HIS A 52 4.12 -4.23 -13.30
N PHE A 53 4.35 -5.34 -14.00
CA PHE A 53 3.32 -6.07 -14.72
C PHE A 53 3.13 -7.49 -14.17
N LYS A 54 1.98 -8.09 -14.47
CA LYS A 54 1.74 -9.50 -14.11
C LYS A 54 2.56 -10.42 -15.03
N PRO A 55 3.06 -11.55 -14.51
CA PRO A 55 2.94 -12.02 -13.12
C PRO A 55 3.99 -11.43 -12.16
N ALA A 56 5.05 -10.77 -12.68
CA ALA A 56 6.23 -10.39 -11.89
C ALA A 56 5.92 -9.61 -10.60
N ILE A 57 5.04 -8.60 -10.66
CA ILE A 57 4.68 -7.80 -9.48
C ILE A 57 3.96 -8.61 -8.37
N GLU A 58 3.24 -9.65 -8.73
CA GLU A 58 2.52 -10.49 -7.76
C GLU A 58 3.48 -11.36 -6.96
N LEU A 59 4.66 -11.65 -7.51
CA LEU A 59 5.70 -12.45 -6.88
C LEU A 59 6.81 -11.59 -6.26
N ALA A 60 6.85 -10.30 -6.56
CA ALA A 60 7.87 -9.37 -6.10
C ALA A 60 7.91 -9.26 -4.57
N GLU A 61 9.12 -9.26 -4.02
CA GLU A 61 9.38 -8.90 -2.63
C GLU A 61 9.51 -7.38 -2.45
N ASP A 62 9.17 -6.88 -1.26
CA ASP A 62 9.29 -5.45 -0.94
C ASP A 62 10.71 -4.90 -1.23
N LYS A 63 11.75 -5.71 -1.00
CA LYS A 63 13.14 -5.31 -1.26
C LYS A 63 13.39 -4.96 -2.72
N GLU A 64 12.72 -5.63 -3.66
CA GLU A 64 12.85 -5.39 -5.10
C GLU A 64 12.15 -4.08 -5.48
N CYS A 65 10.96 -3.82 -4.93
CA CYS A 65 10.25 -2.57 -5.11
C CYS A 65 11.04 -1.38 -4.54
N LEU A 66 11.63 -1.56 -3.36
CA LEU A 66 12.33 -0.50 -2.62
C LEU A 66 13.70 -0.12 -3.22
N VAL A 67 14.23 -0.87 -4.20
CA VAL A 67 15.42 -0.44 -4.95
C VAL A 67 15.18 0.91 -5.62
N CYS A 68 14.01 1.07 -6.25
CA CYS A 68 13.63 2.31 -6.94
C CYS A 68 12.74 3.22 -6.09
N HIS A 69 11.99 2.66 -5.13
CA HIS A 69 10.97 3.36 -4.35
C HIS A 69 11.34 3.58 -2.87
N ALA A 70 12.62 3.55 -2.51
CA ALA A 70 13.07 3.72 -1.13
C ALA A 70 12.55 5.03 -0.48
N GLU A 71 12.26 6.07 -1.26
CA GLU A 71 11.73 7.34 -0.81
C GLU A 71 10.42 7.23 -0.04
N VAL A 72 9.60 6.21 -0.34
CA VAL A 72 8.30 6.05 0.33
C VAL A 72 8.44 5.73 1.82
N LEU A 73 9.59 5.17 2.22
CA LEU A 73 9.93 4.86 3.60
C LEU A 73 10.78 5.93 4.29
N LYS A 74 11.18 7.01 3.59
CA LYS A 74 11.90 8.12 4.22
C LYS A 74 10.92 8.98 5.04
N PRO A 75 11.26 9.37 6.29
CA PRO A 75 10.47 10.34 7.03
C PRO A 75 10.37 11.66 6.25
N SER A 76 9.15 12.18 6.06
CA SER A 76 8.95 13.41 5.28
C SER A 76 7.82 14.31 5.79
N VAL A 77 7.25 14.01 6.95
CA VAL A 77 6.29 14.92 7.60
C VAL A 77 7.03 16.18 8.03
N ARG A 78 6.53 17.34 7.59
CA ARG A 78 7.09 18.64 7.97
C ARG A 78 6.79 18.92 9.44
N ALA A 79 7.74 19.52 10.15
CA ALA A 79 7.52 20.00 11.52
C ALA A 79 6.37 21.01 11.61
N GLN A 80 6.18 21.80 10.54
CA GLN A 80 5.13 22.80 10.43
C GLN A 80 4.54 22.82 9.02
N SER A 81 3.22 22.97 8.91
CA SER A 81 2.54 23.12 7.64
C SER A 81 2.81 24.52 7.03
N PRO A 82 2.59 24.72 5.73
CA PRO A 82 2.65 26.06 5.12
C PRO A 82 1.73 27.10 5.78
N ALA A 83 0.66 26.64 6.46
CA ALA A 83 -0.26 27.50 7.19
C ALA A 83 0.15 27.74 8.65
N GLY A 84 1.35 27.28 9.06
CA GLY A 84 1.87 27.50 10.41
C GLY A 84 1.43 26.46 11.46
N VAL A 85 0.68 25.43 11.08
CA VAL A 85 0.23 24.39 12.02
C VAL A 85 1.38 23.43 12.32
N ARG A 86 1.73 23.31 13.59
CA ARG A 86 2.79 22.42 14.05
C ARG A 86 2.33 20.96 14.11
N ALA A 87 3.15 20.04 13.60
CA ALA A 87 2.85 18.61 13.58
C ALA A 87 2.89 17.97 14.98
N ASP A 88 3.72 18.49 15.88
CA ASP A 88 3.84 18.01 17.27
C ASP A 88 2.77 18.59 18.22
N GLN A 89 2.00 19.58 17.75
CA GLN A 89 0.86 20.16 18.48
C GLN A 89 -0.49 19.84 17.83
N SER A 90 -0.50 18.98 16.82
CA SER A 90 -1.73 18.56 16.15
C SER A 90 -1.85 17.05 16.14
N LEU A 91 -3.08 16.56 16.34
CA LEU A 91 -3.42 15.17 16.15
C LEU A 91 -4.01 15.01 14.76
N ALA A 92 -3.43 14.12 13.96
CA ALA A 92 -4.10 13.58 12.79
C ALA A 92 -5.30 12.72 13.25
N TRP A 93 -6.34 12.63 12.42
CA TRP A 93 -7.55 11.85 12.72
C TRP A 93 -7.26 10.42 13.21
N TYR A 94 -6.23 9.79 12.64
CA TYR A 94 -5.86 8.41 13.00
C TYR A 94 -5.15 8.30 14.37
N GLN A 95 -4.80 9.41 15.01
CA GLN A 95 -4.13 9.43 16.33
C GLN A 95 -5.13 9.52 17.50
N THR A 96 -6.44 9.46 17.22
CA THR A 96 -7.49 9.60 18.24
C THR A 96 -7.82 8.29 18.98
N LEU A 97 -7.20 7.17 18.60
CA LEU A 97 -7.37 5.87 19.25
C LEU A 97 -6.14 5.53 20.08
N GLU A 98 -6.33 4.86 21.21
CA GLU A 98 -5.27 4.61 22.18
C GLU A 98 -4.18 3.65 21.66
N VAL A 99 -4.55 2.80 20.71
CA VAL A 99 -3.63 1.85 20.06
C VAL A 99 -2.59 2.51 19.14
N TYR A 100 -2.68 3.83 18.99
CA TYR A 100 -1.73 4.60 18.22
C TYR A 100 -0.63 5.19 19.10
N SER A 101 0.62 5.08 18.64
CA SER A 101 1.78 5.71 19.27
C SER A 101 2.68 6.43 18.26
N GLY A 102 3.45 7.40 18.78
CA GLY A 102 4.47 8.15 18.05
C GLY A 102 3.99 9.43 17.36
N ASN A 103 4.94 10.21 16.84
CA ASN A 103 4.70 11.43 16.04
C ASN A 103 4.00 11.10 14.75
N GLN A 104 3.26 12.02 14.12
CA GLN A 104 2.68 11.85 12.78
C GLN A 104 3.70 11.28 11.76
N ASP A 105 3.25 10.41 10.87
CA ASP A 105 4.13 9.80 9.86
C ASP A 105 3.41 9.65 8.51
N THR A 106 4.15 9.33 7.46
CA THR A 106 3.64 9.19 6.09
C THR A 106 2.82 7.91 5.93
N PHE A 107 2.00 7.88 4.87
CA PHE A 107 1.12 6.74 4.59
C PHE A 107 1.86 5.39 4.55
N HIS A 108 2.90 5.26 3.71
CA HIS A 108 3.62 3.99 3.59
C HIS A 108 4.31 3.59 4.89
N ARG A 109 4.94 4.57 5.57
CA ARG A 109 5.63 4.28 6.82
C ARG A 109 4.68 3.75 7.89
N ARG A 110 3.47 4.31 7.96
CA ARG A 110 2.42 3.84 8.89
C ARG A 110 1.98 2.41 8.66
N HIS A 111 1.96 1.97 7.41
CA HIS A 111 1.44 0.66 7.03
C HIS A 111 2.53 -0.41 6.95
N LEU A 112 3.81 -0.03 6.83
CA LEU A 112 4.91 -0.97 6.64
C LEU A 112 5.90 -1.01 7.82
N VAL A 113 6.26 0.15 8.40
CA VAL A 113 7.37 0.22 9.38
C VAL A 113 6.99 0.78 10.75
N GLY A 114 5.79 1.33 10.90
CA GLY A 114 5.27 1.82 12.17
C GLY A 114 5.02 0.68 13.16
N GLU A 115 5.06 0.99 14.45
CA GLU A 115 4.96 -0.01 15.53
C GLU A 115 3.71 -0.89 15.42
N LEU A 116 2.53 -0.29 15.22
CA LEU A 116 1.27 -1.03 15.06
C LEU A 116 1.29 -1.93 13.80
N ALA A 117 1.85 -1.44 12.70
CA ALA A 117 2.00 -2.23 11.48
C ALA A 117 2.92 -3.43 11.72
N LYS A 118 4.09 -3.22 12.34
CA LYS A 118 4.99 -4.31 12.69
C LYS A 118 4.36 -5.29 13.69
N LYS A 119 3.51 -4.84 14.61
CA LYS A 119 2.80 -5.71 15.57
C LYS A 119 1.73 -6.56 14.89
N LEU A 120 0.87 -5.97 14.07
CA LEU A 120 -0.40 -6.60 13.64
C LEU A 120 -0.49 -6.91 12.13
N MET A 121 0.24 -6.16 11.31
CA MET A 121 0.13 -6.21 9.86
C MET A 121 1.28 -7.02 9.25
N ASN A 122 1.01 -7.59 8.08
CA ASN A 122 1.99 -8.21 7.20
C ASN A 122 1.83 -7.66 5.78
N LEU A 123 1.57 -6.36 5.69
CA LEU A 123 1.38 -5.66 4.42
C LEU A 123 2.68 -5.65 3.63
N ARG A 124 2.55 -5.91 2.33
CA ARG A 124 3.62 -5.83 1.34
C ARG A 124 3.28 -4.77 0.30
N CYS A 125 4.27 -4.31 -0.46
CA CYS A 125 4.08 -3.41 -1.59
C CYS A 125 2.94 -3.91 -2.49
N ASN A 126 2.98 -5.21 -2.84
CA ASN A 126 2.00 -5.83 -3.72
C ASN A 126 0.66 -6.20 -3.07
N THR A 127 0.48 -5.96 -1.76
CA THR A 127 -0.85 -6.06 -1.15
C THR A 127 -1.76 -4.96 -1.72
N CYS A 128 -1.21 -3.74 -1.82
CA CYS A 128 -1.92 -2.60 -2.38
C CYS A 128 -1.65 -2.46 -3.88
N HIS A 129 -0.38 -2.64 -4.30
CA HIS A 129 0.03 -2.45 -5.67
C HIS A 129 -0.15 -3.72 -6.52
N GLN A 130 -0.89 -3.63 -7.61
CA GLN A 130 -1.17 -4.72 -8.53
C GLN A 130 -0.71 -4.36 -9.93
N GLY A 131 -0.27 -5.37 -10.66
CA GLY A 131 0.00 -5.28 -12.09
C GLY A 131 -1.26 -5.39 -12.91
N HIS A 132 -1.15 -4.95 -14.16
CA HIS A 132 -2.05 -5.31 -15.25
C HIS A 132 -1.22 -6.06 -16.30
N ASP A 133 -1.86 -6.82 -17.18
CA ASP A 133 -1.19 -7.22 -18.42
C ASP A 133 -1.11 -5.97 -19.32
N PRO A 134 0.07 -5.60 -19.86
CA PRO A 134 0.17 -4.53 -20.86
C PRO A 134 -0.76 -4.71 -22.07
N ARG A 135 -1.20 -5.95 -22.35
CA ARG A 135 -2.14 -6.32 -23.40
C ARG A 135 -3.59 -6.23 -22.96
N ASP A 136 -3.85 -6.10 -21.67
CA ASP A 136 -5.21 -5.94 -21.21
C ASP A 136 -5.78 -4.64 -21.78
N GLU A 137 -6.95 -4.73 -22.41
CA GLU A 137 -7.67 -3.56 -22.86
C GLU A 137 -8.37 -2.88 -21.68
N ALA A 138 -8.37 -1.57 -21.69
CA ALA A 138 -8.93 -0.77 -20.61
C ALA A 138 -10.40 -1.15 -20.31
N PRO A 139 -10.76 -1.65 -19.09
CA PRO A 139 -12.10 -2.14 -18.81
C PRO A 139 -13.15 -1.07 -19.04
N GLY A 140 -14.19 -1.43 -19.78
CA GLY A 140 -15.29 -0.53 -20.13
C GLY A 140 -14.93 0.57 -21.13
N THR A 141 -13.82 0.46 -21.88
CA THR A 141 -13.46 1.44 -22.93
C THR A 141 -13.88 1.04 -24.34
N SER A 142 -14.32 -0.20 -24.54
CA SER A 142 -14.97 -0.65 -25.78
C SER A 142 -16.14 -1.59 -25.48
N ALA A 143 -17.03 -1.79 -26.46
CA ALA A 143 -18.16 -2.70 -26.34
C ALA A 143 -17.74 -4.17 -26.13
N THR A 144 -16.49 -4.53 -26.47
CA THR A 144 -15.94 -5.89 -26.31
C THR A 144 -14.97 -6.00 -25.14
N THR A 145 -14.60 -4.90 -24.49
CA THR A 145 -13.76 -4.92 -23.28
C THR A 145 -14.52 -5.50 -22.09
N GLN A 146 -13.79 -6.22 -21.24
CA GLN A 146 -14.33 -6.72 -19.97
C GLN A 146 -14.75 -5.54 -19.08
N ALA A 147 -15.95 -5.56 -18.51
CA ALA A 147 -16.48 -4.42 -17.75
C ALA A 147 -15.85 -4.25 -16.36
N THR A 148 -15.26 -5.30 -15.78
CA THR A 148 -14.86 -5.34 -14.35
C THR A 148 -13.54 -6.08 -14.10
N ALA A 149 -12.62 -6.11 -15.07
CA ALA A 149 -11.43 -6.96 -14.96
C ALA A 149 -10.29 -6.41 -14.11
N TYR A 150 -9.94 -5.11 -14.23
CA TYR A 150 -8.82 -4.51 -13.48
C TYR A 150 -8.90 -2.97 -13.43
N THR A 151 -8.08 -2.33 -12.58
CA THR A 151 -8.11 -0.87 -12.33
C THR A 151 -7.02 -0.15 -13.13
N LEU A 152 -7.41 0.75 -14.05
CA LEU A 152 -6.50 1.42 -15.00
C LEU A 152 -5.73 2.63 -14.48
N ARG A 153 -6.08 3.17 -13.30
CA ARG A 153 -5.35 4.31 -12.74
C ARG A 153 -4.48 3.85 -11.58
N LYS A 154 -3.17 3.89 -11.82
CA LYS A 154 -2.11 3.86 -10.81
C LYS A 154 -2.21 2.66 -9.85
N GLN A 155 -2.15 1.46 -10.42
CA GLN A 155 -1.74 0.19 -9.79
C GLN A 155 -2.29 -0.14 -8.39
N VAL A 156 -3.29 0.54 -7.82
CA VAL A 156 -3.82 0.24 -6.48
C VAL A 156 -5.32 0.06 -6.59
N ASP A 157 -5.81 -1.10 -6.14
CA ASP A 157 -7.25 -1.35 -5.98
C ASP A 157 -7.74 -0.67 -4.69
N PRO A 158 -8.61 0.36 -4.78
CA PRO A 158 -9.13 1.04 -3.60
C PRO A 158 -9.92 0.11 -2.65
N LYS A 159 -10.38 -1.06 -3.12
CA LYS A 159 -11.03 -2.04 -2.24
C LYS A 159 -10.07 -2.58 -1.18
N THR A 160 -8.77 -2.61 -1.46
CA THR A 160 -7.74 -2.99 -0.46
C THR A 160 -7.72 -2.01 0.70
N CYS A 161 -7.79 -0.70 0.41
CA CYS A 161 -7.90 0.34 1.43
C CYS A 161 -9.24 0.26 2.17
N LEU A 162 -10.32 -0.03 1.43
CA LEU A 162 -11.67 -0.15 1.99
C LEU A 162 -11.77 -1.24 3.05
N MET A 163 -11.00 -2.33 2.95
CA MET A 163 -10.95 -3.37 3.99
C MET A 163 -10.69 -2.74 5.37
N CYS A 164 -9.64 -1.93 5.50
CA CYS A 164 -9.23 -1.36 6.80
C CYS A 164 -9.84 0.03 7.11
N HIS A 165 -10.32 0.74 6.09
CA HIS A 165 -10.83 2.12 6.22
C HIS A 165 -12.31 2.27 5.85
N GLY A 166 -13.03 1.15 5.78
CA GLY A 166 -14.47 1.14 5.63
C GLY A 166 -15.19 1.69 6.87
N GLN A 167 -16.41 2.15 6.68
CA GLN A 167 -17.25 2.61 7.78
C GLN A 167 -17.63 1.44 8.71
N PHE A 168 -17.68 1.72 10.02
CA PHE A 168 -18.15 0.75 11.01
C PHE A 168 -19.63 0.45 10.81
N ASN A 169 -19.97 -0.80 10.49
CA ASN A 169 -21.32 -1.21 10.12
C ASN A 169 -22.14 -1.67 11.34
N HIS A 170 -22.47 -0.73 12.22
CA HIS A 170 -23.19 -1.02 13.46
C HIS A 170 -24.56 -1.66 13.23
N GLU A 171 -25.25 -1.31 12.14
CA GLU A 171 -26.55 -1.86 11.76
C GLU A 171 -26.48 -3.38 11.50
N VAL A 172 -25.50 -3.82 10.70
CA VAL A 172 -25.27 -5.25 10.44
C VAL A 172 -24.81 -6.01 11.69
N MET A 173 -24.14 -5.31 12.62
CA MET A 173 -23.75 -5.88 13.91
C MET A 173 -24.90 -5.91 14.93
N GLY A 174 -26.08 -5.36 14.61
CA GLY A 174 -27.21 -5.29 15.53
C GLY A 174 -27.00 -4.34 16.71
N LEU A 175 -26.11 -3.36 16.57
CA LEU A 175 -25.81 -2.39 17.62
C LEU A 175 -26.78 -1.19 17.54
N PRO A 176 -27.11 -0.55 18.68
CA PRO A 176 -28.06 0.57 18.72
C PRO A 176 -27.55 1.85 18.04
N GLY A 177 -26.25 1.94 17.74
CA GLY A 177 -25.65 3.10 17.08
C GLY A 177 -24.14 2.95 16.88
N PRO A 178 -23.45 4.03 16.47
CA PRO A 178 -22.00 4.02 16.24
C PRO A 178 -21.18 3.59 17.47
N TRP A 179 -20.10 2.83 17.27
CA TRP A 179 -19.25 2.33 18.36
C TRP A 179 -18.72 3.43 19.28
N ALA A 180 -18.31 4.58 18.72
CA ALA A 180 -17.83 5.71 19.51
C ALA A 180 -18.86 6.26 20.53
N GLN A 181 -20.15 5.97 20.35
CA GLN A 181 -21.22 6.41 21.24
C GLN A 181 -21.74 5.29 22.16
N HIS A 182 -21.58 4.03 21.76
CA HIS A 182 -22.21 2.89 22.43
C HIS A 182 -21.23 1.81 22.92
N GLY A 183 -19.93 1.90 22.60
CA GLY A 183 -18.93 0.89 22.95
C GLY A 183 -18.89 0.58 24.45
N GLU A 184 -19.05 1.59 25.30
CA GLU A 184 -19.07 1.45 26.76
C GLU A 184 -20.22 0.56 27.25
N THR A 185 -21.38 0.60 26.59
CA THR A 185 -22.53 -0.28 26.91
C THR A 185 -22.19 -1.76 26.70
N PHE A 186 -21.23 -2.05 25.84
CA PHE A 186 -20.71 -3.40 25.56
C PHE A 186 -19.36 -3.65 26.26
N GLY A 187 -19.06 -2.90 27.32
CA GLY A 187 -17.82 -3.02 28.09
C GLY A 187 -16.56 -2.68 27.29
N ASN A 188 -16.68 -1.93 26.20
CA ASN A 188 -15.60 -1.68 25.24
C ASN A 188 -14.88 -2.98 24.83
N ASN A 189 -15.65 -4.05 24.59
CA ASN A 189 -15.11 -5.37 24.29
C ASN A 189 -15.80 -5.98 23.06
N CYS A 190 -15.15 -5.91 21.90
CA CYS A 190 -15.67 -6.53 20.67
C CYS A 190 -15.77 -8.06 20.76
N LEU A 191 -14.96 -8.70 21.61
CA LEU A 191 -14.92 -10.15 21.76
C LEU A 191 -16.11 -10.70 22.55
N MET A 192 -16.85 -9.86 23.27
CA MET A 192 -18.09 -10.25 23.96
C MET A 192 -19.05 -11.00 23.03
N CYS A 193 -19.10 -10.60 21.75
CA CYS A 193 -19.86 -11.31 20.73
C CYS A 193 -18.94 -12.09 19.77
N HIS A 194 -17.84 -11.49 19.32
CA HIS A 194 -17.07 -12.07 18.20
C HIS A 194 -16.42 -13.41 18.54
N GLU A 195 -16.05 -13.67 19.80
CA GLU A 195 -15.44 -14.96 20.19
C GLU A 195 -16.35 -16.16 19.90
N GLY A 196 -17.68 -16.01 19.99
CA GLY A 196 -18.65 -17.07 19.71
C GLY A 196 -19.18 -17.13 18.27
N ILE A 197 -19.28 -16.00 17.56
CA ILE A 197 -19.95 -15.95 16.23
C ILE A 197 -19.02 -15.66 15.06
N ARG A 198 -17.73 -15.43 15.31
CA ARG A 198 -16.71 -15.23 14.28
C ARG A 198 -15.48 -16.04 14.66
N THR A 199 -15.59 -17.36 14.70
CA THR A 199 -14.53 -18.23 15.21
C THR A 199 -13.30 -18.32 14.29
N SER A 200 -13.46 -18.01 13.00
CA SER A 200 -12.38 -17.89 12.02
C SER A 200 -12.26 -16.43 11.55
N ARG A 201 -11.25 -15.72 12.04
CA ARG A 201 -10.99 -14.30 11.74
C ARG A 201 -9.53 -14.09 11.34
N HIS A 202 -9.31 -13.03 10.57
CA HIS A 202 -7.98 -12.52 10.21
C HIS A 202 -7.00 -13.54 9.63
N ASN A 203 -7.48 -14.68 9.12
CA ASN A 203 -6.70 -15.72 8.44
C ASN A 203 -6.36 -15.28 7.01
N VAL A 204 -5.60 -14.19 6.92
CA VAL A 204 -5.18 -13.55 5.67
C VAL A 204 -3.70 -13.22 5.69
N ASN A 205 -3.06 -13.26 4.51
CA ASN A 205 -1.61 -13.11 4.37
C ASN A 205 -1.07 -11.69 4.60
N PHE A 206 -1.95 -10.69 4.70
CA PHE A 206 -1.60 -9.29 4.94
C PHE A 206 -1.75 -8.85 6.40
N LEU A 207 -2.18 -9.77 7.28
CA LEU A 207 -2.22 -9.59 8.73
C LEU A 207 -1.40 -10.68 9.41
N LYS A 208 -1.14 -10.49 10.70
CA LYS A 208 -0.52 -11.51 11.58
C LYS A 208 -1.63 -12.12 12.44
N PRO A 209 -2.24 -13.27 12.06
CA PRO A 209 -3.49 -13.75 12.64
C PRO A 209 -3.41 -13.90 14.17
N LYS A 210 -2.37 -14.55 14.68
CA LYS A 210 -2.20 -14.74 16.13
C LYS A 210 -2.01 -13.42 16.88
N ALA A 211 -1.26 -12.49 16.32
CA ALA A 211 -0.94 -11.21 16.96
C ALA A 211 -2.17 -10.28 17.03
N ILE A 212 -2.99 -10.25 15.96
CA ILE A 212 -4.19 -9.43 15.94
C ILE A 212 -5.29 -9.96 16.87
N GLU A 213 -5.45 -11.29 16.96
CA GLU A 213 -6.37 -11.89 17.92
C GLU A 213 -5.94 -11.66 19.37
N ALA A 214 -4.64 -11.74 19.65
CA ALA A 214 -4.10 -11.39 20.98
C ALA A 214 -4.34 -9.91 21.31
N ALA A 215 -4.04 -9.00 20.38
CA ALA A 215 -4.26 -7.56 20.58
C ALA A 215 -5.75 -7.22 20.78
N GLY A 216 -6.67 -7.90 20.08
CA GLY A 216 -8.11 -7.71 20.27
C GLY A 216 -8.61 -8.05 21.68
N ARG A 217 -7.88 -8.89 22.43
CA ARG A 217 -8.16 -9.19 23.85
C ARG A 217 -7.66 -8.10 24.80
N GLU A 218 -6.66 -7.31 24.38
CA GLU A 218 -6.10 -6.22 25.18
C GLU A 218 -7.04 -5.00 25.19
N SER A 219 -7.60 -4.64 24.03
CA SER A 219 -8.50 -3.49 23.88
C SER A 219 -9.35 -3.58 22.61
N ALA A 220 -10.62 -3.15 22.69
CA ALA A 220 -11.48 -3.00 21.52
C ALA A 220 -10.95 -2.01 20.48
N ASP A 221 -10.08 -1.07 20.87
CA ASP A 221 -9.48 -0.13 19.91
C ASP A 221 -8.60 -0.83 18.86
N HIS A 222 -8.07 -2.02 19.17
CA HIS A 222 -7.36 -2.82 18.17
C HIS A 222 -8.29 -3.31 17.07
N CYS A 223 -9.53 -3.66 17.42
CA CYS A 223 -10.58 -4.05 16.48
C CYS A 223 -11.16 -2.80 15.79
N TYR A 224 -11.65 -1.84 16.58
CA TYR A 224 -12.33 -0.66 16.09
C TYR A 224 -11.42 0.18 15.19
N GLY A 225 -10.13 0.29 15.49
CA GLY A 225 -9.17 1.01 14.67
C GLY A 225 -9.07 0.52 13.22
N CYS A 226 -9.30 -0.77 12.98
CA CYS A 226 -9.33 -1.37 11.65
C CYS A 226 -10.75 -1.55 11.08
N HIS A 227 -11.78 -1.62 11.93
CA HIS A 227 -13.17 -1.86 11.51
C HIS A 227 -14.05 -0.60 11.47
N GLY A 228 -13.47 0.58 11.57
CA GLY A 228 -14.13 1.85 11.20
C GLY A 228 -13.86 3.05 12.10
N GLY A 229 -13.02 2.90 13.14
CA GLY A 229 -12.47 4.02 13.90
C GLY A 229 -11.56 4.92 13.07
N ARG A 230 -11.09 4.44 11.91
CA ARG A 230 -10.30 5.21 10.93
C ARG A 230 -10.96 5.21 9.56
N ALA A 231 -12.29 5.34 9.53
CA ALA A 231 -13.05 5.31 8.28
C ALA A 231 -12.69 6.50 7.37
N TRP A 232 -12.16 6.20 6.19
CA TRP A 232 -12.00 7.18 5.10
C TRP A 232 -13.12 7.05 4.07
N TYR A 233 -13.68 5.85 3.97
CA TYR A 233 -14.80 5.56 3.11
C TYR A 233 -16.11 5.70 3.87
N ARG A 234 -17.13 6.25 3.20
CA ARG A 234 -18.51 6.36 3.70
C ARG A 234 -19.29 5.05 3.64
N ILE A 235 -18.67 3.98 3.15
CA ILE A 235 -19.29 2.68 2.97
C ILE A 235 -18.53 1.63 3.78
N PRO A 236 -19.22 0.62 4.33
CA PRO A 236 -18.56 -0.49 5.01
C PRO A 236 -17.93 -1.45 3.99
N PHE A 237 -16.91 -2.20 4.40
CA PHE A 237 -16.36 -3.26 3.55
C PHE A 237 -17.21 -4.54 3.60
N PRO A 238 -17.43 -5.14 2.41
CA PRO A 238 -17.65 -6.52 2.04
C PRO A 238 -17.43 -7.75 2.92
N TYR A 239 -16.89 -7.69 4.14
CA TYR A 239 -16.21 -8.83 4.77
C TYR A 239 -16.91 -10.19 4.56
N PRO A 240 -16.17 -11.23 4.11
CA PRO A 240 -16.74 -12.54 3.88
C PRO A 240 -17.45 -13.11 5.11
N ARG A 241 -18.55 -13.82 4.86
CA ARG A 241 -19.31 -14.55 5.87
C ARG A 241 -18.85 -16.00 5.90
N HIS A 242 -17.66 -16.20 6.46
CA HIS A 242 -17.16 -17.54 6.81
C HIS A 242 -18.15 -18.23 7.75
N ALA A 243 -18.35 -19.53 7.58
CA ALA A 243 -19.19 -20.31 8.48
C ALA A 243 -18.60 -20.37 9.90
N TRP A 244 -19.47 -20.44 10.91
CA TRP A 244 -19.10 -20.67 12.31
C TRP A 244 -20.07 -21.67 12.94
N ASP A 245 -19.68 -22.25 14.08
CA ASP A 245 -20.48 -23.24 14.78
C ASP A 245 -21.78 -22.62 15.31
N GLY A 246 -22.92 -23.25 15.01
CA GLY A 246 -24.23 -22.71 15.36
C GLY A 246 -24.69 -21.53 14.49
N MET A 247 -24.02 -21.26 13.36
CA MET A 247 -24.51 -20.29 12.38
C MET A 247 -25.88 -20.70 11.82
N ASP A 248 -26.82 -19.75 11.81
CA ASP A 248 -28.14 -19.96 11.21
C ASP A 248 -28.01 -20.34 9.73
N LYS A 249 -28.84 -21.31 9.32
CA LYS A 249 -28.97 -21.75 7.92
C LYS A 249 -29.64 -20.69 7.07
N ASP A 250 -30.53 -19.89 7.67
CA ASP A 250 -31.18 -18.79 6.99
C ASP A 250 -30.19 -17.63 6.82
N VAL A 251 -30.03 -17.19 5.57
CA VAL A 251 -29.11 -16.10 5.22
C VAL A 251 -29.88 -14.77 5.26
N PRO A 252 -29.52 -13.83 6.16
CA PRO A 252 -30.17 -12.53 6.21
C PRO A 252 -30.05 -11.77 4.89
N ASP A 253 -31.02 -10.90 4.58
CA ASP A 253 -31.05 -10.16 3.31
C ASP A 253 -29.77 -9.39 3.01
N TRP A 254 -29.18 -8.73 4.01
CA TRP A 254 -27.93 -7.98 3.86
C TRP A 254 -26.71 -8.88 3.52
N ALA A 255 -26.81 -10.18 3.78
CA ALA A 255 -25.75 -11.16 3.62
C ALA A 255 -25.85 -11.97 2.31
N LYS A 256 -26.98 -11.93 1.60
CA LYS A 256 -27.24 -12.75 0.40
C LYS A 256 -26.15 -12.64 -0.68
N ASN A 257 -25.55 -11.46 -0.83
CA ASN A 257 -24.50 -11.19 -1.82
C ASN A 257 -23.08 -11.13 -1.22
N ARG A 258 -22.89 -11.60 0.02
CA ARG A 258 -21.57 -11.60 0.66
C ARG A 258 -20.77 -12.83 0.23
N PRO A 259 -19.47 -12.70 -0.07
CA PRO A 259 -18.60 -13.86 -0.25
C PRO A 259 -18.59 -14.73 1.00
N THR A 260 -18.45 -16.04 0.84
CA THR A 260 -18.31 -17.00 1.96
C THR A 260 -16.86 -17.37 2.24
N ALA A 261 -15.93 -16.89 1.41
CA ALA A 261 -14.50 -17.08 1.55
C ALA A 261 -13.75 -15.78 1.25
N SER A 262 -12.51 -15.68 1.76
CA SER A 262 -11.59 -14.61 1.41
C SER A 262 -11.14 -14.76 -0.04
N ASP A 263 -10.75 -13.64 -0.67
CA ASP A 263 -10.12 -13.66 -2.00
C ASP A 263 -8.90 -14.60 -1.98
N PRO A 264 -8.78 -15.54 -2.94
CA PRO A 264 -7.68 -16.50 -2.98
C PRO A 264 -6.30 -15.87 -2.81
N ARG A 265 -6.07 -14.66 -3.35
CA ARG A 265 -4.77 -13.97 -3.25
C ARG A 265 -4.38 -13.57 -1.82
N PHE A 266 -5.33 -13.59 -0.89
CA PHE A 266 -5.11 -13.24 0.51
C PHE A 266 -5.08 -14.46 1.43
N LEU A 267 -5.22 -15.68 0.92
CA LEU A 267 -5.11 -16.88 1.75
C LEU A 267 -3.66 -17.05 2.26
N LEU A 268 -3.51 -17.58 3.47
CA LEU A 268 -2.20 -17.76 4.13
C LEU A 268 -1.28 -18.74 3.37
N ASP A 269 -1.87 -19.73 2.69
CA ASP A 269 -1.15 -20.81 2.00
C ASP A 269 -0.80 -20.48 0.53
N VAL A 270 -0.94 -19.21 0.12
CA VAL A 270 -0.35 -18.74 -1.13
C VAL A 270 1.15 -18.60 -0.93
N TRP A 271 1.85 -19.74 -0.85
CA TRP A 271 3.29 -19.83 -0.97
C TRP A 271 3.66 -19.58 -2.43
N ILE A 272 4.28 -18.44 -2.69
CA ILE A 272 4.97 -18.17 -3.95
C ILE A 272 6.46 -18.30 -3.63
N PRO A 273 7.16 -19.34 -4.13
CA PRO A 273 8.61 -19.42 -3.97
C PRO A 273 9.29 -18.23 -4.65
N PRO A 274 10.40 -17.72 -4.09
CA PRO A 274 11.19 -16.70 -4.75
C PRO A 274 11.78 -17.28 -6.03
N SER A 275 11.21 -16.95 -7.19
CA SER A 275 11.76 -17.34 -8.48
C SER A 275 12.57 -16.18 -9.03
N VAL A 276 13.86 -16.45 -9.23
CA VAL A 276 14.86 -15.64 -9.93
C VAL A 276 14.21 -14.94 -11.13
N VAL A 277 14.10 -13.62 -11.07
CA VAL A 277 13.79 -12.79 -12.24
C VAL A 277 14.82 -13.16 -13.31
N PRO A 278 14.43 -13.69 -14.48
CA PRO A 278 15.40 -13.93 -15.54
C PRO A 278 16.00 -12.57 -15.90
N ALA A 279 17.34 -12.52 -15.90
CA ALA A 279 18.11 -11.34 -16.27
C ALA A 279 17.49 -10.71 -17.52
N ALA A 280 17.25 -9.40 -17.44
CA ALA A 280 16.68 -8.59 -18.50
C ALA A 280 17.24 -9.03 -19.86
N ALA A 281 16.35 -9.45 -20.77
CA ALA A 281 16.74 -9.71 -22.14
C ALA A 281 17.42 -8.45 -22.68
N THR A 282 18.69 -8.57 -23.02
CA THR A 282 19.46 -7.58 -23.77
C THR A 282 18.62 -7.08 -24.94
N PRO A 283 18.55 -5.77 -25.19
CA PRO A 283 17.84 -5.26 -26.35
C PRO A 283 18.53 -5.80 -27.60
N ALA A 284 17.82 -6.65 -28.34
CA ALA A 284 18.24 -7.08 -29.66
C ALA A 284 18.41 -5.83 -30.54
N SER A 285 19.62 -5.74 -31.10
CA SER A 285 20.09 -4.71 -32.00
C SER A 285 19.07 -4.37 -33.09
N THR A 286 18.92 -3.07 -33.32
CA THR A 286 18.21 -2.43 -34.43
C THR A 286 18.38 -3.16 -35.76
N VAL A 287 17.27 -3.64 -36.32
CA VAL A 287 17.05 -3.73 -37.77
C VAL A 287 15.61 -3.27 -38.05
N SER A 288 15.48 -2.06 -38.59
CA SER A 288 14.24 -1.56 -39.17
C SER A 288 13.91 -2.35 -40.44
N PRO A 289 12.69 -2.89 -40.60
CA PRO A 289 12.18 -3.17 -41.93
C PRO A 289 11.50 -1.91 -42.48
N ALA A 290 12.01 -1.43 -43.62
CA ALA A 290 11.37 -0.40 -44.41
C ALA A 290 9.96 -0.86 -44.82
N ILE A 291 8.94 -0.04 -44.53
CA ILE A 291 7.58 -0.24 -45.04
C ILE A 291 7.50 0.45 -46.41
N PRO A 292 7.13 -0.25 -47.49
CA PRO A 292 6.91 0.37 -48.79
C PRO A 292 5.61 1.19 -48.74
N ALA A 293 5.67 2.40 -49.29
CA ALA A 293 4.52 3.27 -49.46
C ALA A 293 3.56 2.68 -50.51
N THR A 294 2.38 2.28 -50.06
CA THR A 294 1.24 2.03 -50.96
C THR A 294 0.14 3.03 -50.66
N SER A 295 -0.07 3.91 -51.63
CA SER A 295 -1.18 4.84 -51.78
C SER A 295 -2.52 4.12 -51.90
N ALA A 296 -3.53 4.58 -51.16
CA ALA A 296 -4.94 4.28 -51.41
C ALA A 296 -5.80 5.53 -51.11
N PRO A 297 -6.97 5.67 -51.75
CA PRO A 297 -7.46 6.95 -52.26
C PRO A 297 -8.37 7.72 -51.29
N ALA A 298 -8.49 9.02 -51.60
CA ALA A 298 -9.33 9.99 -50.92
C ALA A 298 -10.81 9.55 -50.82
N ALA A 299 -11.32 9.50 -49.59
CA ALA A 299 -12.75 9.40 -49.30
C ALA A 299 -13.28 10.76 -48.82
N LYS A 300 -14.43 11.11 -49.41
CA LYS A 300 -15.06 12.42 -49.44
C LYS A 300 -15.57 12.89 -48.07
N THR A 301 -15.45 14.19 -47.87
CA THR A 301 -16.02 14.98 -46.78
C THR A 301 -17.55 14.90 -46.77
N SER A 302 -18.15 14.65 -45.60
CA SER A 302 -19.56 14.94 -45.35
C SER A 302 -19.75 15.71 -44.03
N SER A 303 -20.25 16.94 -44.21
CA SER A 303 -21.17 17.71 -43.38
C SER A 303 -21.06 17.70 -41.83
N LYS A 304 -20.71 18.90 -41.34
CA LYS A 304 -20.92 19.47 -40.01
C LYS A 304 -22.24 19.07 -39.34
N ALA A 305 -22.16 18.55 -38.11
CA ALA A 305 -23.20 18.68 -37.09
C ALA A 305 -22.60 19.32 -35.83
N LYS A 306 -23.21 20.43 -35.40
CA LYS A 306 -22.76 21.32 -34.31
C LYS A 306 -23.32 20.79 -32.98
N PRO A 307 -22.51 20.49 -31.94
CA PRO A 307 -23.07 20.11 -30.64
C PRO A 307 -23.60 21.35 -29.91
N LYS A 308 -24.86 21.28 -29.46
CA LYS A 308 -25.52 22.29 -28.63
C LYS A 308 -24.91 22.31 -27.23
N SER A 309 -24.46 23.47 -26.77
CA SER A 309 -23.99 23.71 -25.41
C SER A 309 -25.16 23.67 -24.41
N ARG A 310 -24.99 22.95 -23.30
CA ARG A 310 -25.87 23.05 -22.13
C ARG A 310 -25.33 24.15 -21.19
N PRO A 311 -26.19 24.98 -20.58
CA PRO A 311 -25.75 26.03 -19.67
C PRO A 311 -25.28 25.44 -18.33
N ALA A 312 -24.14 25.93 -17.85
CA ALA A 312 -23.60 25.62 -16.53
C ALA A 312 -24.40 26.37 -15.45
N VAL A 313 -24.97 25.64 -14.49
CA VAL A 313 -25.61 26.22 -13.30
C VAL A 313 -24.55 26.36 -12.20
N ALA A 314 -24.18 27.60 -11.87
CA ALA A 314 -23.28 27.91 -10.77
C ALA A 314 -23.98 27.64 -9.42
N ARG A 315 -23.45 26.67 -8.66
CA ARG A 315 -23.92 26.36 -7.31
C ARG A 315 -23.21 27.28 -6.30
N LYS A 316 -23.96 28.19 -5.67
CA LYS A 316 -23.51 29.09 -4.60
C LYS A 316 -22.93 28.28 -3.43
N ALA A 317 -21.72 28.61 -2.99
CA ALA A 317 -21.09 28.02 -1.82
C ALA A 317 -21.90 28.35 -0.55
N ARG A 318 -22.37 27.32 0.16
CA ARG A 318 -22.99 27.44 1.49
C ARG A 318 -21.88 27.45 2.53
N LYS A 319 -21.87 28.44 3.43
CA LYS A 319 -20.92 28.54 4.55
C LYS A 319 -21.08 27.32 5.48
N SER A 320 -19.97 26.67 5.84
CA SER A 320 -19.94 25.59 6.84
C SER A 320 -20.26 26.16 8.22
N SER A 321 -21.20 25.51 8.92
CA SER A 321 -21.58 25.82 10.30
C SER A 321 -20.81 24.90 11.25
N TYR A 322 -19.99 25.47 12.11
CA TYR A 322 -19.27 24.73 13.15
C TYR A 322 -20.14 24.53 14.37
N VAL A 323 -20.28 23.30 14.85
CA VAL A 323 -20.89 22.97 16.15
C VAL A 323 -19.75 22.65 17.11
N ARG A 324 -19.63 23.43 18.19
CA ARG A 324 -18.66 23.20 19.27
C ARG A 324 -19.24 22.16 20.23
N ILE A 325 -18.70 20.95 20.22
CA ILE A 325 -19.02 19.93 21.23
C ILE A 325 -18.04 20.13 22.39
N GLN A 326 -18.55 20.50 23.58
CA GLN A 326 -17.76 20.47 24.81
C GLN A 326 -17.83 19.07 25.40
N THR A 327 -16.69 18.38 25.49
CA THR A 327 -16.54 17.17 26.32
C THR A 327 -15.86 17.54 27.63
N SER A 328 -16.34 16.96 28.72
CA SER A 328 -15.72 17.08 30.04
C SER A 328 -14.39 16.30 30.03
N LYS A 329 -13.34 16.95 30.57
CA LYS A 329 -11.92 16.55 30.57
C LYS A 329 -11.17 16.76 29.25
N GLY A 330 -10.79 18.02 29.02
CA GLY A 330 -9.44 18.39 28.55
C GLY A 330 -9.07 18.18 27.08
N SER A 331 -9.87 17.50 26.26
CA SER A 331 -9.56 17.33 24.84
C SER A 331 -10.52 18.14 23.96
N GLN A 332 -10.04 19.29 23.44
CA GLN A 332 -10.79 20.08 22.46
C GLN A 332 -10.74 19.39 21.08
N HIS A 333 -11.74 18.57 20.78
CA HIS A 333 -11.92 18.05 19.43
C HIS A 333 -12.70 19.06 18.57
N VAL A 334 -12.03 19.65 17.58
CA VAL A 334 -12.69 20.38 16.49
C VAL A 334 -12.79 19.43 15.30
N SER A 335 -13.99 18.93 15.04
CA SER A 335 -14.27 18.19 13.80
C SER A 335 -14.91 19.15 12.80
N GLN A 336 -14.31 19.28 11.61
CA GLN A 336 -14.97 19.92 10.46
C GLN A 336 -15.90 18.91 9.79
N ILE A 337 -17.13 19.34 9.49
CA ILE A 337 -18.07 18.67 8.56
C ILE A 337 -18.05 19.45 7.24
#